data_AF-A0A7S2JT39-F1
#
_entry.id   AF-A0A7S2JT39-F1
#
_cell.length_a   1.000
_cell.length_b   1.000
_cell.length_c   1.000
_cell.angle_alpha   90.00
_cell.angle_beta   90.00
_cell.angle_gamma   90.00
#
_symmetry.space_group_name_H-M   'P 1'
#
loop_
_entity.id
_entity.type
_entity.pdbx_description
1 polymer ?
#
loop_
_entity_poly.entity_id
_entity_poly.type
_entity_poly.pdbx_seq_one_letter_code
_entity_poly.pdbx_strand_id
1 'polypeptide(L)'
;RFQMQTAVLFIVSRALRFLALYLQWAIIGRRIYLTEIAFGEVLASRVFRTARRCCALFYACALLYLCGRELWYQCVASSEDMLGDPDQIEQLVAASRGVWDIVVITLIWWVFRRLLAATDCSEARLGPYVEAEAAWARWVLRRLRLFMLVPALANILVRVTAGSVLCAIGEAADVANDVATASAQVFCEVVGFVCLLGMVGTFERGMHKPCDSAALRRCSYSTSQRSQGSGSGLMIDELQCELQTEDAMAKVRELAGRSIQVGALLAFHERLGAGGVMPHYDPWASTTNDVVRQAIIPLSRVPGGGVAYSTMGAAAEVAPVTLVTHAWSNLFVDLVAAVVADALGLKEYGDVADMLAAGEHASLERALQERGVANQACWICCFCVNQHANICGCFAHEPPRGSAAHARWSKTCRDTVTGDVFTCCDCDQSKVFNGNPECELDKFDTMMALLQNEVPGFRHLVAVDRGFEVFGRIWCVAEVAEAHRRSIPQHVQLCSCRELRNDTRNLELYERLTSISVANAEATRPEDKDAILSKIEDVQEFDAQLQVAIVGERGLLGQRFVGFGVWEVAANTARRVKALAKAHQQRHADAAVAPDAAGPPAASKAAAGASVAAVANDA
;
A
#
# COMPACT_ATOMS: atom_id res chain seq x y z
N ARG A 1 41.99 -52.86 14.59
CA ARG A 1 41.82 -51.66 15.46
C ARG A 1 41.68 -50.39 14.63
N PHE A 2 42.56 -50.10 13.66
CA PHE A 2 42.47 -48.91 12.80
C PHE A 2 41.16 -48.85 11.98
N GLN A 3 40.79 -49.90 11.23
CA GLN A 3 39.50 -49.97 10.51
C GLN A 3 38.26 -49.80 11.39
N MET A 4 38.34 -50.21 12.66
CA MET A 4 37.25 -50.07 13.62
C MET A 4 37.12 -48.60 14.10
N GLN A 5 38.24 -47.89 14.22
CA GLN A 5 38.26 -46.45 14.54
C GLN A 5 37.75 -45.60 13.37
N THR A 6 38.09 -45.95 12.13
CA THR A 6 37.57 -45.27 10.92
C THR A 6 36.07 -45.49 10.75
N ALA A 7 35.57 -46.72 10.97
CA ALA A 7 34.14 -47.02 10.95
C ALA A 7 33.37 -46.25 12.03
N VAL A 8 33.92 -46.14 13.25
CA VAL A 8 33.31 -45.36 14.33
C VAL A 8 33.29 -43.86 13.99
N LEU A 9 34.37 -43.30 13.46
CA LEU A 9 34.40 -41.89 13.02
C LEU A 9 33.41 -41.61 11.87
N PHE A 10 33.27 -42.55 10.92
CA PHE A 10 32.31 -42.45 9.83
C PHE A 10 30.86 -42.50 10.33
N ILE A 11 30.55 -43.40 11.27
CA ILE A 11 29.24 -43.50 11.91
C ILE A 11 28.94 -42.24 12.73
N VAL A 12 29.90 -41.75 13.52
CA VAL A 12 29.75 -40.52 14.31
C VAL A 12 29.54 -39.31 13.40
N SER A 13 30.28 -39.18 12.30
CA SER A 13 30.09 -38.12 11.31
C SER A 13 28.70 -38.15 10.67
N ARG A 14 28.22 -39.34 10.26
CA ARG A 14 26.84 -39.49 9.76
C ARG A 14 25.79 -39.18 10.81
N ALA A 15 25.99 -39.63 12.05
CA ALA A 15 25.08 -39.34 13.16
C ALA A 15 25.03 -37.84 13.47
N LEU A 16 26.16 -37.13 13.44
CA LEU A 16 26.23 -35.68 13.63
C LEU A 16 25.58 -34.92 12.47
N ARG A 17 25.73 -35.36 11.22
CA ARG A 17 25.00 -34.78 10.07
C ARG A 17 23.49 -34.99 10.19
N PHE A 18 23.08 -36.19 10.61
CA PHE A 18 21.67 -36.50 10.82
C PHE A 18 21.08 -35.68 11.97
N LEU A 19 21.84 -35.52 13.06
CA LEU A 19 21.44 -34.71 14.21
C LEU A 19 21.38 -33.21 13.86
N ALA A 20 22.32 -32.70 13.07
CA ALA A 20 22.32 -31.32 12.60
C ALA A 20 21.12 -31.02 11.67
N LEU A 21 20.82 -31.94 10.74
CA LEU A 21 19.63 -31.85 9.89
C LEU A 21 18.35 -31.97 10.72
N TYR A 22 18.29 -32.90 11.67
CA TYR A 22 17.17 -33.07 12.58
C TYR A 22 16.93 -31.84 13.45
N LEU A 23 17.99 -31.22 13.99
CA LEU A 23 17.90 -29.99 14.77
C LEU A 23 17.49 -28.80 13.90
N GLN A 24 17.99 -28.67 12.66
CA GLN A 24 17.51 -27.68 11.71
C GLN A 24 16.02 -27.86 11.42
N TRP A 25 15.58 -29.09 11.15
CA TRP A 25 14.17 -29.41 10.90
C TRP A 25 13.29 -29.23 12.13
N ALA A 26 13.78 -29.53 13.34
CA ALA A 26 13.07 -29.31 14.58
C ALA A 26 12.96 -27.82 14.93
N ILE A 27 13.99 -27.01 14.63
CA ILE A 27 13.95 -25.55 14.83
C ILE A 27 13.01 -24.90 13.81
N ILE A 28 13.07 -25.32 12.55
CA ILE A 28 12.16 -24.85 11.49
C ILE A 28 10.72 -25.28 11.82
N GLY A 29 10.52 -26.56 12.16
CA GLY A 29 9.22 -27.12 12.53
C GLY A 29 8.63 -26.47 13.79
N ARG A 30 9.45 -26.23 14.83
CA ARG A 30 9.01 -25.52 16.04
C ARG A 30 8.68 -24.06 15.76
N ARG A 31 9.41 -23.37 14.88
CA ARG A 31 9.05 -22.02 14.44
C ARG A 31 7.74 -22.03 13.66
N ILE A 32 7.55 -22.96 12.72
CA ILE A 32 6.30 -23.10 11.95
C ILE A 32 5.12 -23.41 12.89
N TYR A 33 5.29 -24.35 13.82
CA TYR A 33 4.27 -24.75 14.80
C TYR A 33 3.91 -23.62 15.77
N LEU A 34 4.89 -22.85 16.27
CA LEU A 34 4.63 -21.66 17.08
C LEU A 34 3.97 -20.53 16.27
N THR A 35 4.16 -20.51 14.94
CA THR A 35 3.46 -19.58 14.05
C THR A 35 2.02 -20.05 13.76
N GLU A 36 1.75 -21.36 13.74
CA GLU A 36 0.41 -21.94 13.59
C GLU A 36 -0.47 -21.74 14.84
N ILE A 37 0.08 -21.84 16.05
CA ILE A 37 -0.67 -21.57 17.29
C ILE A 37 -1.07 -20.09 17.40
N ALA A 38 -0.33 -19.18 16.75
CA ALA A 38 -0.63 -17.75 16.74
C ALA A 38 -1.60 -17.31 15.61
N PHE A 39 -1.85 -18.15 14.58
CA PHE A 39 -2.66 -17.77 13.42
C PHE A 39 -3.52 -18.94 12.91
N GLY A 40 -4.83 -18.86 13.16
CA GLY A 40 -5.82 -19.90 12.87
C GLY A 40 -5.93 -20.39 11.41
N GLU A 41 -6.66 -21.50 11.26
CA GLU A 41 -6.69 -22.48 10.15
C GLU A 41 -6.80 -21.93 8.71
N VAL A 42 -7.29 -20.70 8.51
CA VAL A 42 -7.44 -20.12 7.16
C VAL A 42 -6.09 -19.63 6.59
N LEU A 43 -5.08 -19.39 7.44
CA LEU A 43 -3.75 -18.93 7.01
C LEU A 43 -2.86 -20.08 6.53
N ALA A 44 -3.01 -21.29 7.09
CA ALA A 44 -2.21 -22.47 6.75
C ALA A 44 -2.32 -22.83 5.25
N SER A 45 -3.53 -22.81 4.68
CA SER A 45 -3.78 -23.03 3.23
C SER A 45 -3.08 -22.02 2.31
N ARG A 46 -2.89 -20.78 2.79
CA ARG A 46 -2.35 -19.65 2.03
C ARG A 46 -0.82 -19.57 2.15
N VAL A 47 -0.29 -19.79 3.35
CA VAL A 47 1.15 -20.01 3.59
C VAL A 47 1.61 -21.21 2.79
N PHE A 48 0.84 -22.32 2.75
CA PHE A 48 1.20 -23.50 1.97
C PHE A 48 1.22 -23.22 0.46
N ARG A 49 0.33 -22.39 -0.10
CA ARG A 49 0.32 -22.09 -1.55
C ARG A 49 1.45 -21.14 -1.99
N THR A 50 1.80 -20.14 -1.18
CA THR A 50 2.89 -19.22 -1.48
C THR A 50 4.25 -19.84 -1.15
N ALA A 51 4.36 -20.55 -0.03
CA ALA A 51 5.47 -21.46 0.22
C ALA A 51 5.59 -22.45 -0.94
N ARG A 52 4.52 -23.06 -1.44
CA ARG A 52 4.59 -23.96 -2.61
C ARG A 52 5.05 -23.28 -3.89
N ARG A 53 4.93 -21.96 -4.09
CA ARG A 53 5.47 -21.25 -5.27
C ARG A 53 6.93 -20.81 -5.08
N CYS A 54 7.30 -20.33 -3.91
CA CYS A 54 8.69 -19.98 -3.58
C CYS A 54 9.55 -21.23 -3.36
N CYS A 55 9.02 -22.19 -2.60
CA CYS A 55 9.48 -23.58 -2.61
C CYS A 55 9.31 -24.19 -3.98
N ALA A 56 8.41 -23.83 -4.91
CA ALA A 56 8.49 -24.40 -6.27
C ALA A 56 9.61 -23.79 -7.11
N LEU A 57 10.02 -22.54 -6.91
CA LEU A 57 11.20 -22.01 -7.61
C LEU A 57 12.49 -22.54 -6.97
N PHE A 58 12.54 -22.58 -5.63
CA PHE A 58 13.65 -23.17 -4.89
C PHE A 58 13.68 -24.69 -5.03
N TYR A 59 12.54 -25.39 -5.01
CA TYR A 59 12.40 -26.81 -5.39
C TYR A 59 12.58 -26.97 -6.88
N ALA A 60 12.26 -26.06 -7.78
CA ALA A 60 12.57 -26.25 -9.20
C ALA A 60 14.06 -26.12 -9.40
N CYS A 61 14.74 -25.17 -8.77
CA CYS A 61 16.20 -25.10 -8.78
C CYS A 61 16.83 -26.28 -8.03
N ALA A 62 16.26 -26.71 -6.90
CA ALA A 62 16.76 -27.84 -6.12
C ALA A 62 16.36 -29.20 -6.72
N LEU A 63 15.24 -29.34 -7.44
CA LEU A 63 14.84 -30.51 -8.24
C LEU A 63 15.60 -30.50 -9.56
N LEU A 64 15.84 -29.36 -10.20
CA LEU A 64 16.75 -29.31 -11.35
C LEU A 64 18.17 -29.70 -10.91
N TYR A 65 18.58 -29.29 -9.71
CA TYR A 65 19.84 -29.73 -9.10
C TYR A 65 19.80 -31.21 -8.71
N LEU A 66 18.75 -31.70 -8.04
CA LEU A 66 18.64 -33.07 -7.53
C LEU A 66 18.27 -34.08 -8.62
N CYS A 67 17.31 -33.79 -9.49
CA CYS A 67 17.00 -34.57 -10.69
C CYS A 67 18.10 -34.44 -11.74
N GLY A 68 18.73 -33.29 -11.92
CA GLY A 68 19.92 -33.18 -12.78
C GLY A 68 21.06 -34.03 -12.25
N ARG A 69 21.26 -34.03 -10.93
CA ARG A 69 22.20 -34.92 -10.23
C ARG A 69 21.81 -36.39 -10.33
N GLU A 70 20.53 -36.76 -10.19
CA GLU A 70 20.10 -38.16 -10.27
C GLU A 70 20.02 -38.69 -11.69
N LEU A 71 19.56 -37.91 -12.68
CA LEU A 71 19.66 -38.28 -14.10
C LEU A 71 21.13 -38.43 -14.51
N TRP A 72 22.02 -37.61 -13.95
CA TRP A 72 23.46 -37.76 -14.14
C TRP A 72 23.98 -39.04 -13.49
N TYR A 73 23.63 -39.33 -12.23
CA TYR A 73 24.00 -40.57 -11.56
C TYR A 73 23.47 -41.80 -12.29
N GLN A 74 22.24 -41.76 -12.78
CA GLN A 74 21.66 -42.82 -13.58
C GLN A 74 22.38 -42.98 -14.92
N CYS A 75 22.68 -41.88 -15.64
CA CYS A 75 23.49 -41.91 -16.86
C CYS A 75 24.88 -42.52 -16.62
N VAL A 76 25.54 -42.14 -15.52
CA VAL A 76 26.86 -42.65 -15.14
C VAL A 76 26.78 -44.13 -14.72
N ALA A 77 25.79 -44.52 -13.93
CA ALA A 77 25.57 -45.92 -13.53
C ALA A 77 25.25 -46.80 -14.75
N SER A 78 24.48 -46.31 -15.72
CA SER A 78 24.25 -47.02 -16.99
C SER A 78 25.48 -47.05 -17.92
N SER A 79 26.54 -46.31 -17.60
CA SER A 79 27.84 -46.38 -18.31
C SER A 79 28.88 -47.25 -17.62
N GLU A 80 28.56 -47.87 -16.47
CA GLU A 80 29.43 -48.81 -15.74
C GLU A 80 29.88 -50.01 -16.61
N ASP A 81 29.06 -50.44 -17.57
CA ASP A 81 29.43 -51.51 -18.52
C ASP A 81 30.44 -51.06 -19.60
N MET A 82 30.62 -49.74 -19.80
CA MET A 82 31.50 -49.17 -20.83
C MET A 82 32.85 -48.67 -20.29
N LEU A 83 32.89 -48.25 -19.03
CA LEU A 83 34.08 -47.72 -18.36
C LEU A 83 34.53 -48.76 -17.33
N GLY A 84 35.35 -49.73 -17.74
CA GLY A 84 35.74 -50.89 -16.91
C GLY A 84 36.61 -50.59 -15.69
N ASP A 85 36.75 -49.32 -15.30
CA ASP A 85 37.56 -48.87 -14.17
C ASP A 85 36.71 -47.99 -13.22
N PRO A 86 36.37 -48.49 -12.01
CA PRO A 86 35.62 -47.74 -10.99
C PRO A 86 36.23 -46.38 -10.64
N ASP A 87 37.57 -46.25 -10.73
CA ASP A 87 38.27 -45.02 -10.40
C ASP A 87 38.00 -43.93 -11.46
N GLN A 88 37.81 -44.31 -12.72
CA GLN A 88 37.44 -43.37 -13.80
C GLN A 88 36.02 -42.84 -13.61
N ILE A 89 35.10 -43.69 -13.12
CA ILE A 89 33.71 -43.31 -12.84
C ILE A 89 33.66 -42.31 -11.69
N GLU A 90 34.42 -42.55 -10.62
CA GLU A 90 34.49 -41.63 -9.48
C GLU A 90 35.10 -40.27 -9.88
N GLN A 91 36.15 -40.27 -10.71
CA GLN A 91 36.72 -39.04 -11.28
C GLN A 91 35.70 -38.28 -12.16
N LEU A 92 34.90 -38.98 -12.96
CA LEU A 92 33.87 -38.37 -13.80
C LEU A 92 32.74 -37.74 -12.98
N VAL A 93 32.30 -38.41 -11.91
CA VAL A 93 31.29 -37.92 -10.95
C VAL A 93 31.82 -36.72 -10.16
N ALA A 94 33.09 -36.72 -9.78
CA ALA A 94 33.72 -35.59 -9.11
C ALA A 94 33.80 -34.37 -10.03
N ALA A 95 34.20 -34.57 -11.30
CA ALA A 95 34.27 -33.51 -12.30
C ALA A 95 32.88 -32.92 -12.61
N SER A 96 31.84 -33.76 -12.75
CA SER A 96 30.49 -33.30 -13.07
C SER A 96 29.83 -32.49 -11.94
N ARG A 97 30.12 -32.82 -10.67
CA ARG A 97 29.67 -32.02 -9.51
C ARG A 97 30.24 -30.59 -9.58
N GLY A 98 31.50 -30.43 -9.98
CA GLY A 98 32.11 -29.11 -10.18
C GLY A 98 31.41 -28.30 -11.27
N VAL A 99 31.04 -28.94 -12.38
CA VAL A 99 30.30 -28.28 -13.48
C VAL A 99 28.91 -27.81 -13.01
N TRP A 100 28.17 -28.62 -12.26
CA TRP A 100 26.86 -28.24 -11.74
C TRP A 100 26.92 -27.05 -10.76
N ASP A 101 27.91 -27.02 -9.87
CA ASP A 101 28.10 -25.90 -8.95
C ASP A 101 28.40 -24.60 -9.72
N ILE A 102 29.18 -24.66 -10.79
CA ILE A 102 29.44 -23.52 -11.69
C ILE A 102 28.15 -23.05 -12.38
N VAL A 103 27.33 -23.98 -12.88
CA VAL A 103 26.04 -23.65 -13.53
C VAL A 103 25.09 -22.95 -12.56
N VAL A 104 24.95 -23.47 -11.34
CA VAL A 104 24.07 -22.88 -10.31
C VAL A 104 24.55 -21.49 -9.91
N ILE A 105 25.86 -21.30 -9.68
CA ILE A 105 26.43 -19.99 -9.34
C ILE A 105 26.23 -18.99 -10.49
N THR A 106 26.43 -19.43 -11.73
CA THR A 106 26.24 -18.59 -12.92
C THR A 106 24.78 -18.17 -13.04
N LEU A 107 23.83 -19.08 -12.77
CA LEU A 107 22.40 -18.78 -12.77
C LEU A 107 22.02 -17.80 -11.65
N ILE A 108 22.48 -18.03 -10.42
CA ILE A 108 22.26 -17.12 -9.27
C ILE A 108 22.81 -15.74 -9.61
N TRP A 109 24.05 -15.66 -10.07
CA TRP A 109 24.69 -14.41 -10.46
C TRP A 109 23.89 -13.70 -11.57
N TRP A 110 23.43 -14.44 -12.58
CA TRP A 110 22.63 -13.90 -13.67
C TRP A 110 21.29 -13.33 -13.20
N VAL A 111 20.56 -14.06 -12.34
CA VAL A 111 19.28 -13.61 -11.76
C VAL A 111 19.48 -12.34 -10.93
N PHE A 112 20.45 -12.33 -10.02
CA PHE A 112 20.71 -11.14 -9.20
C PHE A 112 21.22 -9.96 -10.04
N ARG A 113 22.03 -10.21 -11.07
CA ARG A 113 22.45 -9.16 -12.02
C ARG A 113 21.25 -8.57 -12.75
N ARG A 114 20.30 -9.40 -13.21
CA ARG A 114 19.05 -8.95 -13.84
C ARG A 114 18.17 -8.14 -12.89
N LEU A 115 18.03 -8.56 -11.63
CA LEU A 115 17.27 -7.82 -10.61
C LEU A 115 17.94 -6.50 -10.20
N LEU A 116 19.27 -6.49 -10.07
CA LEU A 116 20.03 -5.26 -9.78
C LEU A 116 19.98 -4.27 -10.95
N ALA A 117 20.05 -4.76 -12.18
CA ALA A 117 19.84 -3.93 -13.37
C ALA A 117 18.39 -3.38 -13.44
N ALA A 118 17.41 -4.14 -12.94
CA ALA A 118 16.02 -3.70 -12.88
C ALA A 118 15.81 -2.50 -11.93
N THR A 119 16.62 -2.40 -10.88
CA THR A 119 16.61 -1.26 -9.95
C THR A 119 17.48 -0.08 -10.40
N ASP A 120 18.21 -0.20 -11.50
CA ASP A 120 19.08 0.85 -11.99
C ASP A 120 18.28 1.77 -12.91
N CYS A 121 17.72 2.83 -12.33
CA CYS A 121 16.84 3.77 -13.01
C CYS A 121 17.42 5.19 -13.02
N SER A 122 18.75 5.33 -13.02
CA SER A 122 19.43 6.63 -12.93
C SER A 122 19.00 7.64 -13.99
N GLU A 123 18.45 7.19 -15.12
CA GLU A 123 17.98 8.05 -16.20
C GLU A 123 16.50 8.47 -16.06
N ALA A 124 15.69 7.71 -15.31
CA ALA A 124 14.28 8.02 -15.11
C ALA A 124 14.10 8.78 -13.80
N ARG A 125 13.69 10.05 -13.86
CA ARG A 125 13.30 10.86 -12.69
C ARG A 125 11.98 10.33 -12.11
N LEU A 126 12.04 9.23 -11.37
CA LEU A 126 10.87 8.48 -10.88
C LEU A 126 10.26 9.04 -9.58
N GLY A 127 10.75 10.17 -9.09
CA GLY A 127 10.33 10.78 -7.84
C GLY A 127 11.08 10.23 -6.62
N PRO A 128 11.17 11.02 -5.53
CA PRO A 128 12.07 10.74 -4.41
C PRO A 128 11.73 9.44 -3.66
N TYR A 129 10.44 9.11 -3.50
CA TYR A 129 10.01 7.87 -2.84
C TYR A 129 10.42 6.62 -3.63
N VAL A 130 10.16 6.61 -4.95
CA VAL A 130 10.51 5.46 -5.80
C VAL A 130 12.03 5.28 -5.88
N GLU A 131 12.80 6.37 -5.91
CA GLU A 131 14.26 6.33 -5.84
C GLU A 131 14.77 5.74 -4.52
N ALA A 132 14.15 6.10 -3.39
CA ALA A 132 14.45 5.52 -2.09
C ALA A 132 14.12 4.02 -2.03
N GLU A 133 12.98 3.60 -2.56
CA GLU A 133 12.61 2.19 -2.71
C GLU A 133 13.61 1.43 -3.59
N ALA A 134 14.00 2.00 -4.73
CA ALA A 134 14.98 1.41 -5.64
C ALA A 134 16.37 1.28 -4.98
N ALA A 135 16.79 2.28 -4.21
CA ALA A 135 18.03 2.25 -3.43
C ALA A 135 18.01 1.14 -2.37
N TRP A 136 16.90 1.01 -1.63
CA TRP A 136 16.72 -0.06 -0.66
C TRP A 136 16.72 -1.44 -1.31
N ALA A 137 15.96 -1.63 -2.40
CA ALA A 137 15.94 -2.89 -3.13
C ALA A 137 17.33 -3.26 -3.65
N ARG A 138 18.11 -2.30 -4.19
CA ARG A 138 19.51 -2.49 -4.58
C ARG A 138 20.36 -2.97 -3.42
N TRP A 139 20.24 -2.32 -2.26
CA TRP A 139 21.00 -2.67 -1.08
C TRP A 139 20.69 -4.10 -0.62
N VAL A 140 19.41 -4.46 -0.52
CA VAL A 140 18.96 -5.82 -0.16
C VAL A 140 19.49 -6.84 -1.16
N LEU A 141 19.29 -6.61 -2.46
CA LEU A 141 19.70 -7.53 -3.52
C LEU A 141 21.22 -7.69 -3.62
N ARG A 142 22.01 -6.63 -3.39
CA ARG A 142 23.48 -6.71 -3.36
C ARG A 142 23.96 -7.57 -2.20
N ARG A 143 23.34 -7.41 -1.02
CA ARG A 143 23.67 -8.23 0.15
C ARG A 143 23.29 -9.68 -0.06
N LEU A 144 22.06 -9.96 -0.51
CA LEU A 144 21.62 -11.33 -0.84
C LEU A 144 22.55 -11.98 -1.87
N ARG A 145 22.94 -11.25 -2.92
CA ARG A 145 23.92 -11.73 -3.90
C ARG A 145 25.25 -12.10 -3.25
N LEU A 146 25.79 -11.23 -2.40
CA LEU A 146 27.05 -11.49 -1.70
C LEU A 146 26.93 -12.72 -0.78
N PHE A 147 25.82 -12.82 -0.04
CA PHE A 147 25.56 -13.94 0.86
C PHE A 147 25.40 -15.29 0.15
N MET A 148 24.88 -15.30 -1.08
CA MET A 148 24.79 -16.53 -1.88
C MET A 148 26.10 -16.88 -2.58
N LEU A 149 26.85 -15.87 -3.07
CA LEU A 149 28.08 -16.08 -3.81
C LEU A 149 29.26 -16.44 -2.92
N VAL A 150 29.39 -15.83 -1.73
CA VAL A 150 30.56 -16.05 -0.86
C VAL A 150 30.69 -17.51 -0.42
N PRO A 151 29.66 -18.18 0.12
CA PRO A 151 29.74 -19.59 0.49
C PRO A 151 29.96 -20.50 -0.73
N ALA A 152 29.36 -20.17 -1.87
CA ALA A 152 29.49 -20.96 -3.08
C ALA A 152 30.92 -20.90 -3.65
N LEU A 153 31.52 -19.70 -3.69
CA LEU A 153 32.91 -19.50 -4.09
C LEU A 153 33.89 -20.11 -3.07
N ALA A 154 33.61 -20.01 -1.78
CA ALA A 154 34.41 -20.66 -0.74
C ALA A 154 34.41 -22.18 -0.92
N ASN A 155 33.26 -22.79 -1.21
CA ASN A 155 33.15 -24.22 -1.48
C ASN A 155 33.93 -24.64 -2.73
N ILE A 156 33.85 -23.86 -3.82
CA ILE A 156 34.67 -24.11 -5.02
C ILE A 156 36.17 -24.03 -4.68
N LEU A 157 36.61 -22.96 -4.01
CA LEU A 157 38.00 -22.76 -3.67
C LEU A 157 38.53 -23.94 -2.85
N VAL A 158 37.78 -24.32 -1.81
CA VAL A 158 38.11 -25.44 -0.95
C VAL A 158 38.23 -26.75 -1.74
N ARG A 159 37.31 -27.03 -2.67
CA ARG A 159 37.38 -28.23 -3.52
C ARG A 159 38.57 -28.20 -4.47
N VAL A 160 38.85 -27.06 -5.10
CA VAL A 160 40.00 -26.89 -6.00
C VAL A 160 41.32 -27.07 -5.24
N THR A 161 41.42 -26.47 -4.05
CA THR A 161 42.61 -26.62 -3.19
C THR A 161 42.78 -28.05 -2.73
N ALA A 162 41.71 -28.71 -2.26
CA ALA A 162 41.75 -30.12 -1.88
C ALA A 162 42.18 -31.01 -3.05
N GLY A 163 41.59 -30.81 -4.24
CA GLY A 163 41.97 -31.55 -5.46
C GLY A 163 43.44 -31.34 -5.85
N SER A 164 43.93 -30.10 -5.77
CA SER A 164 45.33 -29.78 -6.10
C SER A 164 46.32 -30.40 -5.11
N VAL A 165 45.96 -30.41 -3.82
CA VAL A 165 46.74 -31.05 -2.75
C VAL A 165 46.78 -32.56 -2.96
N LEU A 166 45.66 -33.19 -3.33
CA LEU A 166 45.61 -34.62 -3.63
C LEU A 166 46.49 -35.00 -4.83
N CYS A 167 46.44 -34.22 -5.92
CA CYS A 167 47.31 -34.43 -7.07
C CYS A 167 48.80 -34.31 -6.72
N ALA A 168 49.15 -33.52 -5.69
CA ALA A 168 50.54 -33.31 -5.28
C ALA A 168 51.10 -34.41 -4.36
N ILE A 169 50.26 -35.13 -3.61
CA ILE A 169 50.70 -36.05 -2.54
C ILE A 169 50.84 -37.52 -3.04
N GLY A 170 50.19 -37.91 -4.14
CA GLY A 170 50.25 -39.29 -4.67
C GLY A 170 49.56 -40.33 -3.77
N GLU A 171 49.66 -41.63 -4.11
CA GLU A 171 48.84 -42.76 -3.61
C GLU A 171 48.80 -43.00 -2.07
N ALA A 172 49.57 -42.28 -1.25
CA ALA A 172 49.51 -42.39 0.21
C ALA A 172 48.33 -41.63 0.87
N ALA A 173 47.30 -41.27 0.09
CA ALA A 173 46.45 -40.10 0.36
C ALA A 173 45.05 -40.36 0.96
N ASP A 174 44.55 -41.61 1.06
CA ASP A 174 43.13 -41.85 1.37
C ASP A 174 42.66 -41.27 2.72
N VAL A 175 43.46 -41.42 3.78
CA VAL A 175 43.09 -40.89 5.11
C VAL A 175 43.23 -39.37 5.17
N ALA A 176 44.22 -38.79 4.48
CA ALA A 176 44.38 -37.34 4.39
C ALA A 176 43.27 -36.72 3.54
N ASN A 177 42.79 -37.43 2.52
CA ASN A 177 41.69 -37.04 1.66
C ASN A 177 40.37 -36.96 2.44
N ASP A 178 40.04 -37.99 3.22
CA ASP A 178 38.83 -38.01 4.04
C ASP A 178 38.82 -36.87 5.08
N VAL A 179 39.96 -36.63 5.73
CA VAL A 179 40.10 -35.56 6.73
C VAL A 179 40.05 -34.18 6.09
N ALA A 180 40.71 -33.98 4.95
CA ALA A 180 40.68 -32.72 4.21
C ALA A 180 39.27 -32.41 3.69
N THR A 181 38.58 -33.40 3.13
CA THR A 181 37.22 -33.26 2.60
C THR A 181 36.19 -33.03 3.72
N ALA A 182 36.33 -33.70 4.87
CA ALA A 182 35.49 -33.45 6.03
C ALA A 182 35.71 -32.03 6.61
N SER A 183 36.97 -31.60 6.73
CA SER A 183 37.33 -30.27 7.24
C SER A 183 36.87 -29.15 6.30
N ALA A 184 37.03 -29.36 5.00
CA ALA A 184 36.49 -28.54 3.93
C ALA A 184 34.98 -28.35 4.05
N GLN A 185 34.25 -29.44 4.29
CA GLN A 185 32.80 -29.39 4.40
C GLN A 185 32.35 -28.69 5.68
N VAL A 186 32.99 -28.96 6.83
CA VAL A 186 32.72 -28.23 8.08
C VAL A 186 32.99 -26.73 7.91
N PHE A 187 34.08 -26.35 7.24
CA PHE A 187 34.37 -24.95 6.94
C PHE A 187 33.27 -24.32 6.07
N CYS A 188 32.81 -25.01 5.03
CA CYS A 188 31.71 -24.52 4.18
C CYS A 188 30.40 -24.34 4.96
N GLU A 189 30.08 -25.28 5.85
CA GLU A 189 28.89 -25.19 6.71
C GLU A 189 29.02 -24.06 7.74
N VAL A 190 30.21 -23.85 8.33
CA VAL A 190 30.48 -22.72 9.24
C VAL A 190 30.40 -21.39 8.50
N VAL A 191 30.98 -21.28 7.30
CA VAL A 191 30.85 -20.08 6.46
C VAL A 191 29.38 -19.86 6.08
N GLY A 192 28.67 -20.91 5.70
CA GLY A 192 27.22 -20.85 5.43
C GLY A 192 26.43 -20.36 6.64
N PHE A 193 26.73 -20.89 7.83
CA PHE A 193 26.10 -20.51 9.08
C PHE A 193 26.44 -19.08 9.52
N VAL A 194 27.70 -18.65 9.40
CA VAL A 194 28.13 -17.27 9.69
C VAL A 194 27.51 -16.30 8.69
N CYS A 195 27.41 -16.67 7.40
CA CYS A 195 26.66 -15.90 6.41
C CYS A 195 25.17 -15.85 6.76
N LEU A 196 24.58 -16.93 7.26
CA LEU A 196 23.18 -16.97 7.68
C LEU A 196 22.91 -16.16 8.95
N LEU A 197 23.78 -16.21 9.96
CA LEU A 197 23.71 -15.37 11.15
C LEU A 197 23.96 -13.90 10.82
N GLY A 198 24.93 -13.63 9.94
CA GLY A 198 25.17 -12.32 9.36
C GLY A 198 23.94 -11.83 8.60
N MET A 199 23.25 -12.68 7.84
CA MET A 199 21.96 -12.36 7.24
C MET A 199 20.95 -12.00 8.32
N VAL A 200 20.64 -12.88 9.26
CA VAL A 200 19.59 -12.64 10.27
C VAL A 200 19.87 -11.37 11.08
N GLY A 201 21.09 -11.19 11.59
CA GLY A 201 21.44 -10.02 12.41
C GLY A 201 21.58 -8.71 11.63
N THR A 202 21.98 -8.75 10.35
CA THR A 202 22.00 -7.55 9.50
C THR A 202 20.67 -7.24 8.84
N PHE A 203 19.81 -8.25 8.65
CA PHE A 203 18.42 -8.07 8.24
C PHE A 203 17.68 -7.38 9.38
N GLU A 204 17.77 -7.81 10.63
CA GLU A 204 17.08 -7.09 11.72
C GLU A 204 17.41 -5.60 11.79
N ARG A 205 18.65 -5.18 11.51
CA ARG A 205 19.05 -3.76 11.52
C ARG A 205 18.77 -2.98 10.24
N GLY A 206 18.53 -3.67 9.11
CA GLY A 206 18.31 -3.03 7.79
C GLY A 206 17.01 -3.46 7.11
N MET A 207 16.13 -4.16 7.83
CA MET A 207 14.84 -4.64 7.35
C MET A 207 13.80 -3.55 7.23
N HIS A 208 13.96 -2.49 8.02
CA HIS A 208 13.14 -1.31 7.81
C HIS A 208 13.51 -0.75 6.45
N LYS A 209 12.52 -0.73 5.53
CA LYS A 209 12.61 0.15 4.35
C LYS A 209 13.04 1.51 4.88
N PRO A 210 13.90 2.26 4.18
CA PRO A 210 14.24 3.61 4.57
C PRO A 210 12.96 4.47 4.53
N CYS A 211 12.22 4.45 5.62
CA CYS A 211 11.11 5.31 5.93
C CYS A 211 11.28 5.77 7.38
N ASP A 212 10.80 6.98 7.58
CA ASP A 212 10.71 7.77 8.81
C ASP A 212 11.88 8.65 9.21
N SER A 213 13.12 8.51 8.70
CA SER A 213 14.14 9.47 9.16
C SER A 213 15.30 9.88 8.26
N ALA A 214 15.81 9.07 7.32
CA ALA A 214 17.03 9.51 6.59
C ALA A 214 16.75 10.40 5.37
N ALA A 215 15.59 10.26 4.72
CA ALA A 215 15.14 11.16 3.66
C ALA A 215 14.54 12.45 4.28
N LEU A 216 13.64 12.30 5.26
CA LEU A 216 13.06 13.42 6.02
C LEU A 216 14.15 14.25 6.75
N ARG A 217 15.16 13.63 7.38
CA ARG A 217 16.28 14.36 8.00
C ARG A 217 17.12 15.15 7.00
N ARG A 218 17.21 14.72 5.74
CA ARG A 218 17.99 15.43 4.73
C ARG A 218 17.27 16.68 4.23
N CYS A 219 15.93 16.68 4.18
CA CYS A 219 15.13 17.88 3.94
C CYS A 219 15.10 18.81 5.16
N SER A 220 14.99 18.29 6.38
CA SER A 220 14.95 19.12 7.60
C SER A 220 16.30 19.71 8.03
N TYR A 221 17.44 19.28 7.47
CA TYR A 221 18.76 19.82 7.82
C TYR A 221 19.05 21.22 7.26
N SER A 222 18.28 21.73 6.28
CA SER A 222 18.46 23.10 5.77
C SER A 222 17.76 24.16 6.61
N THR A 223 16.71 23.81 7.37
CA THR A 223 15.90 24.79 8.13
C THR A 223 16.32 24.90 9.60
N SER A 224 17.01 23.91 10.17
CA SER A 224 17.27 23.82 11.62
C SER A 224 18.55 24.52 12.15
N GLN A 225 19.38 25.16 11.32
CA GLN A 225 20.59 25.84 11.82
C GLN A 225 20.40 27.27 12.34
N ARG A 226 19.17 27.79 12.46
CA ARG A 226 18.94 29.18 12.93
C ARG A 226 18.30 29.38 14.31
N SER A 227 17.97 28.33 15.06
CA SER A 227 17.45 28.51 16.43
C SER A 227 17.78 27.35 17.35
N GLN A 228 19.02 27.28 17.83
CA GLN A 228 19.32 26.58 19.07
C GLN A 228 18.88 27.44 20.26
N GLY A 229 17.58 27.45 20.52
CA GLY A 229 16.96 27.97 21.73
C GLY A 229 16.07 26.89 22.33
N SER A 230 16.47 26.40 23.50
CA SER A 230 15.79 25.39 24.30
C SER A 230 14.29 25.69 24.51
N GLY A 231 13.40 24.87 23.95
CA GLY A 231 11.95 24.93 24.19
C GLY A 231 11.20 23.82 23.46
N SER A 232 11.15 22.62 24.05
CA SER A 232 10.25 21.54 23.61
C SER A 232 8.81 21.94 23.96
N GLY A 233 8.10 22.58 23.02
CA GLY A 233 6.70 22.97 23.20
C GLY A 233 6.12 23.91 22.14
N LEU A 234 6.94 24.54 21.30
CA LEU A 234 6.54 25.75 20.56
C LEU A 234 5.71 25.55 19.27
N MET A 235 5.56 24.34 18.72
CA MET A 235 4.84 24.21 17.42
C MET A 235 3.32 24.02 17.55
N ILE A 236 2.80 23.82 18.77
CA ILE A 236 1.35 23.87 19.04
C ILE A 236 0.90 25.32 19.23
N ASP A 237 1.73 26.18 19.84
CA ASP A 237 1.40 27.58 20.11
C ASP A 237 1.29 28.45 18.85
N GLU A 238 2.12 28.19 17.82
CA GLU A 238 2.20 29.08 16.66
C GLU A 238 1.02 28.89 15.67
N LEU A 239 0.49 27.67 15.54
CA LEU A 239 -0.77 27.42 14.81
C LEU A 239 -2.03 27.77 15.63
N GLN A 240 -1.92 27.81 16.96
CA GLN A 240 -3.01 28.27 17.85
C GLN A 240 -3.17 29.79 17.85
N CYS A 241 -2.13 30.54 17.48
CA CYS A 241 -2.11 32.00 17.64
C CYS A 241 -2.87 32.77 16.54
N GLU A 242 -3.08 32.20 15.35
CA GLU A 242 -3.63 32.96 14.21
C GLU A 242 -5.16 32.84 14.01
N LEU A 243 -5.89 31.92 14.66
CA LEU A 243 -7.30 31.69 14.29
C LEU A 243 -8.30 31.23 15.37
N GLN A 244 -8.01 31.35 16.66
CA GLN A 244 -8.96 30.87 17.69
C GLN A 244 -9.56 32.01 18.50
N THR A 245 -10.52 32.71 17.89
CA THR A 245 -11.57 33.34 18.69
C THR A 245 -12.30 32.25 19.48
N GLU A 246 -12.83 32.60 20.67
CA GLU A 246 -13.67 31.68 21.46
C GLU A 246 -14.80 31.06 20.61
N ASP A 247 -15.36 31.85 19.67
CA ASP A 247 -16.39 31.41 18.74
C ASP A 247 -15.91 30.29 17.80
N ALA A 248 -14.71 30.41 17.23
CA ALA A 248 -14.15 29.38 16.34
C ALA A 248 -13.94 28.07 17.11
N MET A 249 -13.47 28.14 18.36
CA MET A 249 -13.30 26.96 19.20
C MET A 249 -14.62 26.38 19.71
N ALA A 250 -15.62 27.22 19.97
CA ALA A 250 -16.98 26.75 20.24
C ALA A 250 -17.51 25.92 19.06
N LYS A 251 -17.30 26.39 17.83
CA LYS A 251 -17.67 25.65 16.62
C LYS A 251 -16.90 24.34 16.47
N VAL A 252 -15.60 24.31 16.78
CA VAL A 252 -14.80 23.07 16.78
C VAL A 252 -15.37 22.04 17.76
N ARG A 253 -15.71 22.46 18.99
CA ARG A 253 -16.30 21.56 20.00
C ARG A 253 -17.66 21.03 19.57
N GLU A 254 -18.51 21.91 19.03
CA GLU A 254 -19.79 21.52 18.46
C GLU A 254 -19.61 20.48 17.35
N LEU A 255 -18.69 20.73 16.41
CA LEU A 255 -18.42 19.82 15.30
C LEU A 255 -17.84 18.47 15.77
N ALA A 256 -16.97 18.48 16.77
CA ALA A 256 -16.39 17.29 17.39
C ALA A 256 -17.41 16.45 18.16
N GLY A 257 -18.44 17.07 18.74
CA GLY A 257 -19.51 16.38 19.47
C GLY A 257 -20.50 15.64 18.58
N ARG A 258 -20.56 15.97 17.28
CA ARG A 258 -21.46 15.32 16.32
C ARG A 258 -20.94 13.96 15.90
N SER A 259 -21.83 13.00 15.76
CA SER A 259 -21.49 11.66 15.28
C SER A 259 -22.71 10.92 14.74
N ILE A 260 -22.47 9.82 14.03
CA ILE A 260 -23.49 8.85 13.66
C ILE A 260 -23.06 7.48 14.17
N GLN A 261 -23.99 6.72 14.76
CA GLN A 261 -23.71 5.34 15.18
C GLN A 261 -23.70 4.41 13.98
N VAL A 262 -22.86 3.37 13.98
CA VAL A 262 -22.78 2.40 12.88
C VAL A 262 -24.14 1.76 12.57
N GLY A 263 -24.93 1.41 13.60
CA GLY A 263 -26.29 0.89 13.42
C GLY A 263 -27.24 1.90 12.79
N ALA A 264 -27.15 3.18 13.19
CA ALA A 264 -27.96 4.25 12.60
C ALA A 264 -27.57 4.54 11.14
N LEU A 265 -26.28 4.43 10.80
CA LEU A 265 -25.80 4.51 9.42
C LEU A 265 -26.37 3.38 8.55
N LEU A 266 -26.40 2.15 9.08
CA LEU A 266 -26.97 0.99 8.40
C LEU A 266 -28.49 1.16 8.18
N ALA A 267 -29.22 1.62 9.20
CA ALA A 267 -30.65 1.92 9.09
C ALA A 267 -30.94 3.08 8.13
N PHE A 268 -30.06 4.09 8.06
CA PHE A 268 -30.16 5.13 7.04
C PHE A 268 -30.03 4.54 5.63
N HIS A 269 -29.04 3.66 5.41
CA HIS A 269 -28.84 3.01 4.11
C HIS A 269 -30.03 2.13 3.70
N GLU A 270 -30.68 1.43 4.64
CA GLU A 270 -31.90 0.63 4.39
C GLU A 270 -33.07 1.45 3.84
N ARG A 271 -33.15 2.73 4.21
CA ARG A 271 -34.22 3.62 3.77
C ARG A 271 -34.04 4.10 2.32
N LEU A 272 -32.88 3.92 1.72
CA LEU A 272 -32.61 4.37 0.35
C LEU A 272 -33.30 3.47 -0.69
N GLY A 273 -33.65 4.03 -1.84
CA GLY A 273 -34.28 3.30 -2.94
C GLY A 273 -35.65 2.76 -2.54
N ALA A 274 -35.76 1.45 -2.37
CA ALA A 274 -37.00 0.77 -1.99
C ALA A 274 -37.54 1.21 -0.62
N GLY A 275 -36.70 1.74 0.27
CA GLY A 275 -37.10 2.28 1.56
C GLY A 275 -37.78 3.66 1.52
N GLY A 276 -37.97 4.23 0.32
CA GLY A 276 -38.77 5.44 0.08
C GLY A 276 -38.00 6.77 0.17
N VAL A 277 -36.73 6.76 0.57
CA VAL A 277 -35.83 7.92 0.48
C VAL A 277 -34.99 7.77 -0.78
N MET A 278 -34.87 8.83 -1.59
CA MET A 278 -34.14 8.80 -2.88
C MET A 278 -34.53 7.55 -3.73
N PRO A 279 -35.76 7.50 -4.28
CA PRO A 279 -36.30 6.27 -4.88
C PRO A 279 -35.48 5.66 -6.02
N HIS A 280 -34.70 6.49 -6.73
CA HIS A 280 -33.82 6.07 -7.82
C HIS A 280 -32.41 5.70 -7.36
N TYR A 281 -32.17 5.55 -6.05
CA TYR A 281 -30.88 5.09 -5.54
C TYR A 281 -30.49 3.73 -6.15
N ASP A 282 -29.27 3.67 -6.66
CA ASP A 282 -28.63 2.46 -7.18
C ASP A 282 -27.30 2.26 -6.43
N PRO A 283 -27.11 1.15 -5.67
CA PRO A 283 -25.88 0.93 -4.92
C PRO A 283 -24.62 0.93 -5.79
N TRP A 284 -24.74 0.62 -7.09
CA TRP A 284 -23.60 0.51 -8.01
C TRP A 284 -23.35 1.74 -8.87
N ALA A 285 -24.17 2.79 -8.72
CA ALA A 285 -24.01 4.04 -9.45
C ALA A 285 -24.07 5.27 -8.52
N SER A 286 -24.98 5.28 -7.54
CA SER A 286 -25.16 6.40 -6.62
C SER A 286 -23.94 6.65 -5.75
N THR A 287 -23.39 7.83 -5.91
CA THR A 287 -22.27 8.38 -5.15
C THR A 287 -22.74 8.99 -3.83
N THR A 288 -21.79 9.28 -2.95
CA THR A 288 -22.08 10.00 -1.71
C THR A 288 -22.58 11.41 -2.00
N ASN A 289 -22.14 12.06 -3.08
CA ASN A 289 -22.66 13.35 -3.52
C ASN A 289 -24.16 13.28 -3.86
N ASP A 290 -24.60 12.22 -4.55
CA ASP A 290 -26.02 12.00 -4.88
C ASP A 290 -26.85 11.87 -3.60
N VAL A 291 -26.41 11.01 -2.67
CA VAL A 291 -27.09 10.78 -1.39
C VAL A 291 -27.11 12.03 -0.52
N VAL A 292 -26.04 12.83 -0.51
CA VAL A 292 -26.02 14.12 0.20
C VAL A 292 -27.10 15.05 -0.33
N ARG A 293 -27.17 15.22 -1.66
CA ARG A 293 -28.08 16.15 -2.32
C ARG A 293 -29.53 15.70 -2.27
N GLN A 294 -29.79 14.40 -2.34
CA GLN A 294 -31.14 13.85 -2.54
C GLN A 294 -31.76 13.19 -1.31
N ALA A 295 -30.96 12.85 -0.29
CA ALA A 295 -31.43 12.25 0.95
C ALA A 295 -31.05 13.09 2.18
N ILE A 296 -29.76 13.33 2.39
CA ILE A 296 -29.26 13.95 3.64
C ILE A 296 -29.76 15.39 3.77
N ILE A 297 -29.59 16.24 2.76
CA ILE A 297 -30.06 17.63 2.78
C ILE A 297 -31.60 17.70 2.99
N PRO A 298 -32.44 17.00 2.20
CA PRO A 298 -33.89 17.00 2.43
C PRO A 298 -34.30 16.51 3.82
N LEU A 299 -33.67 15.44 4.32
CA LEU A 299 -34.02 14.84 5.62
C LEU A 299 -33.51 15.63 6.83
N SER A 300 -32.57 16.57 6.64
CA SER A 300 -32.00 17.42 7.70
C SER A 300 -32.54 18.85 7.69
N ARG A 301 -33.56 19.10 6.87
CA ARG A 301 -34.22 20.40 6.79
C ARG A 301 -35.10 20.63 8.01
N VAL A 302 -35.06 21.85 8.55
CA VAL A 302 -35.94 22.33 9.62
C VAL A 302 -36.62 23.63 9.17
N PRO A 303 -37.68 24.11 9.85
CA PRO A 303 -38.29 25.40 9.49
C PRO A 303 -37.25 26.53 9.45
N GLY A 304 -37.15 27.23 8.32
CA GLY A 304 -36.22 28.35 8.10
C GLY A 304 -34.76 27.98 7.80
N GLY A 305 -34.38 26.70 7.76
CA GLY A 305 -32.99 26.33 7.59
C GLY A 305 -32.75 24.83 7.56
N GLY A 306 -31.62 24.41 8.11
CA GLY A 306 -31.30 23.01 8.29
C GLY A 306 -30.13 22.81 9.24
N VAL A 307 -30.01 21.59 9.72
CA VAL A 307 -28.99 21.19 10.71
C VAL A 307 -28.12 20.08 10.12
N ALA A 308 -27.05 19.69 10.83
CA ALA A 308 -26.31 18.49 10.46
C ALA A 308 -27.21 17.25 10.64
N TYR A 309 -27.19 16.30 9.69
CA TYR A 309 -28.07 15.13 9.76
C TYR A 309 -27.88 14.31 11.03
N SER A 310 -26.65 14.20 11.52
CA SER A 310 -26.31 13.56 12.81
C SER A 310 -27.11 14.11 14.00
N THR A 311 -27.62 15.34 13.92
CA THR A 311 -28.42 15.98 14.98
C THR A 311 -29.93 15.70 14.85
N MET A 312 -30.38 15.02 13.78
CA MET A 312 -31.80 14.78 13.48
C MET A 312 -32.46 13.67 14.31
N GLY A 313 -31.92 13.32 15.47
CA GLY A 313 -32.49 12.31 16.37
C GLY A 313 -32.05 12.53 17.81
N ALA A 314 -32.88 12.14 18.78
CA ALA A 314 -32.64 12.32 20.22
C ALA A 314 -31.54 11.39 20.80
N ALA A 315 -30.69 10.80 19.96
CA ALA A 315 -29.55 10.05 20.47
C ALA A 315 -28.63 11.02 21.21
N ALA A 316 -28.27 10.68 22.45
CA ALA A 316 -27.33 11.47 23.23
C ALA A 316 -26.07 11.74 22.39
N GLU A 317 -25.48 12.92 22.54
CA GLU A 317 -24.20 13.27 21.90
C GLU A 317 -23.14 12.27 22.38
N VAL A 318 -22.85 11.27 21.56
CA VAL A 318 -21.77 10.32 21.79
C VAL A 318 -20.57 10.79 21.00
N ALA A 319 -19.48 11.09 21.68
CA ALA A 319 -18.24 11.50 21.02
C ALA A 319 -17.77 10.41 20.03
N PRO A 320 -17.41 10.78 18.79
CA PRO A 320 -16.99 9.81 17.79
C PRO A 320 -15.63 9.21 18.15
N VAL A 321 -15.54 7.88 18.18
CA VAL A 321 -14.27 7.17 18.38
C VAL A 321 -13.52 6.95 17.08
N THR A 322 -14.15 7.24 15.93
CA THR A 322 -13.56 7.05 14.61
C THR A 322 -13.94 8.20 13.70
N LEU A 323 -12.95 8.91 13.13
CA LEU A 323 -13.18 9.80 12.00
C LEU A 323 -13.04 9.01 10.70
N VAL A 324 -13.96 9.23 9.75
CA VAL A 324 -14.00 8.52 8.46
C VAL A 324 -13.71 9.48 7.32
N THR A 325 -12.56 9.30 6.68
CA THR A 325 -12.19 9.99 5.44
C THR A 325 -12.69 9.22 4.23
N HIS A 326 -13.38 9.92 3.33
CA HIS A 326 -13.89 9.38 2.08
C HIS A 326 -13.99 10.48 1.01
N ALA A 327 -14.00 10.11 -0.27
CA ALA A 327 -14.36 11.05 -1.33
C ALA A 327 -15.86 11.04 -1.59
N TRP A 328 -16.39 12.19 -2.00
CA TRP A 328 -17.82 12.30 -2.32
C TRP A 328 -18.21 11.67 -3.66
N SER A 329 -17.24 11.46 -4.54
CA SER A 329 -17.40 10.66 -5.77
C SER A 329 -17.47 9.16 -5.49
N ASN A 330 -17.15 8.70 -4.27
CA ASN A 330 -17.27 7.30 -3.89
C ASN A 330 -18.73 6.86 -3.95
N LEU A 331 -18.95 5.62 -4.41
CA LEU A 331 -20.23 4.95 -4.26
C LEU A 331 -20.64 4.99 -2.78
N PHE A 332 -21.88 5.36 -2.52
CA PHE A 332 -22.34 5.49 -1.13
C PHE A 332 -22.39 4.12 -0.43
N VAL A 333 -22.68 3.04 -1.17
CA VAL A 333 -22.64 1.66 -0.63
C VAL A 333 -21.25 1.28 -0.14
N ASP A 334 -20.19 1.70 -0.85
CA ASP A 334 -18.81 1.40 -0.49
C ASP A 334 -18.39 2.14 0.80
N LEU A 335 -18.88 3.39 1.01
CA LEU A 335 -18.68 4.13 2.26
C LEU A 335 -19.32 3.40 3.46
N VAL A 336 -20.59 3.02 3.33
CA VAL A 336 -21.31 2.29 4.39
C VAL A 336 -20.65 0.94 4.65
N ALA A 337 -20.31 0.21 3.60
CA ALA A 337 -19.62 -1.07 3.69
C ALA A 337 -18.28 -0.95 4.41
N ALA A 338 -17.47 0.07 4.09
CA ALA A 338 -16.18 0.30 4.73
C ALA A 338 -16.32 0.54 6.24
N VAL A 339 -17.30 1.35 6.67
CA VAL A 339 -17.57 1.62 8.09
C VAL A 339 -18.05 0.37 8.81
N VAL A 340 -18.99 -0.38 8.23
CA VAL A 340 -19.51 -1.62 8.81
C VAL A 340 -18.42 -2.70 8.88
N ALA A 341 -17.61 -2.85 7.83
CA ALA A 341 -16.50 -3.78 7.79
C ALA A 341 -15.43 -3.46 8.86
N ASP A 342 -15.07 -2.20 9.04
CA ASP A 342 -14.15 -1.77 10.10
C ASP A 342 -14.70 -2.06 11.50
N ALA A 343 -15.98 -1.74 11.75
CA ALA A 343 -16.64 -2.03 13.01
C ALA A 343 -16.66 -3.54 13.32
N LEU A 344 -16.89 -4.39 12.31
CA LEU A 344 -16.86 -5.85 12.43
C LEU A 344 -15.44 -6.44 12.50
N GLY A 345 -14.38 -5.62 12.33
CA GLY A 345 -12.99 -6.06 12.32
C GLY A 345 -12.60 -6.84 11.05
N LEU A 346 -13.31 -6.62 9.94
CA LEU A 346 -13.00 -7.18 8.64
C LEU A 346 -11.88 -6.38 7.97
N LYS A 347 -11.10 -7.04 7.10
CA LYS A 347 -9.96 -6.42 6.41
C LYS A 347 -10.29 -5.78 5.07
N GLU A 348 -11.46 -6.13 4.54
CA GLU A 348 -11.96 -5.78 3.22
C GLU A 348 -13.47 -5.60 3.35
N TYR A 349 -14.04 -4.68 2.57
CA TYR A 349 -15.46 -4.36 2.64
C TYR A 349 -16.29 -4.94 1.50
N GLY A 350 -15.67 -5.57 0.48
CA GLY A 350 -16.36 -6.03 -0.73
C GLY A 350 -17.58 -6.91 -0.45
N ASP A 351 -17.42 -7.95 0.39
CA ASP A 351 -18.53 -8.83 0.76
C ASP A 351 -19.66 -8.07 1.48
N VAL A 352 -19.32 -7.05 2.30
CA VAL A 352 -20.30 -6.21 2.98
C VAL A 352 -21.05 -5.32 1.98
N ALA A 353 -20.35 -4.77 0.98
CA ALA A 353 -20.98 -3.98 -0.08
C ALA A 353 -21.96 -4.83 -0.90
N ASP A 354 -21.61 -6.07 -1.22
CA ASP A 354 -22.48 -7.00 -1.93
C ASP A 354 -23.74 -7.33 -1.09
N MET A 355 -23.60 -7.56 0.21
CA MET A 355 -24.72 -7.75 1.14
C MET A 355 -25.63 -6.52 1.21
N LEU A 356 -25.06 -5.31 1.31
CA LEU A 356 -25.82 -4.06 1.34
C LEU A 356 -26.61 -3.85 0.04
N ALA A 357 -25.99 -4.10 -1.11
CA ALA A 357 -26.64 -3.99 -2.41
C ALA A 357 -27.75 -5.05 -2.62
N ALA A 358 -27.61 -6.22 -1.99
CA ALA A 358 -28.62 -7.28 -1.99
C ALA A 358 -29.77 -7.05 -0.99
N GLY A 359 -29.71 -5.99 -0.17
CA GLY A 359 -30.73 -5.70 0.84
C GLY A 359 -30.62 -6.58 2.10
N GLU A 360 -29.45 -7.15 2.40
CA GLU A 360 -29.23 -8.03 3.55
C GLU A 360 -28.91 -7.27 4.86
N HIS A 361 -29.52 -6.09 5.07
CA HIS A 361 -29.25 -5.22 6.22
C HIS A 361 -29.48 -5.92 7.56
N ALA A 362 -30.53 -6.73 7.69
CA ALA A 362 -30.82 -7.48 8.91
C ALA A 362 -29.71 -8.45 9.32
N SER A 363 -28.99 -9.04 8.36
CA SER A 363 -27.85 -9.93 8.63
C SER A 363 -26.66 -9.14 9.18
N LEU A 364 -26.37 -7.98 8.58
CA LEU A 364 -25.31 -7.07 9.02
C LEU A 364 -25.62 -6.46 10.39
N GLU A 365 -26.87 -6.05 10.62
CA GLU A 365 -27.31 -5.52 11.90
C GLU A 365 -27.14 -6.54 13.02
N ARG A 366 -27.57 -7.79 12.80
CA ARG A 366 -27.35 -8.88 13.75
C ARG A 366 -25.86 -9.07 14.05
N ALA A 367 -25.00 -9.06 13.03
CA ALA A 367 -23.55 -9.20 13.22
C ALA A 367 -22.97 -8.04 14.06
N LEU A 368 -23.43 -6.80 13.84
CA LEU A 368 -23.02 -5.63 14.63
C LEU A 368 -23.49 -5.72 16.09
N GLN A 369 -24.71 -6.21 16.31
CA GLN A 369 -25.28 -6.44 17.65
C GLN A 369 -24.55 -7.55 18.40
N GLU A 370 -24.30 -8.70 17.76
CA GLU A 370 -23.55 -9.82 18.32
C GLU A 370 -22.11 -9.43 18.71
N ARG A 371 -21.51 -8.50 17.96
CA ARG A 371 -20.18 -7.93 18.26
C ARG A 371 -20.23 -6.79 19.29
N GLY A 372 -21.40 -6.27 19.62
CA GLY A 372 -21.56 -5.12 20.53
C GLY A 372 -21.03 -3.80 19.96
N VAL A 373 -20.93 -3.66 18.64
CA VAL A 373 -20.33 -2.49 17.96
C VAL A 373 -21.35 -1.63 17.21
N ALA A 374 -22.64 -1.99 17.24
CA ALA A 374 -23.71 -1.21 16.60
C ALA A 374 -23.77 0.25 17.08
N ASN A 375 -23.47 0.49 18.36
CA ASN A 375 -23.48 1.81 18.99
C ASN A 375 -22.14 2.56 18.85
N GLN A 376 -21.15 2.00 18.15
CA GLN A 376 -19.90 2.70 17.91
C GLN A 376 -20.19 3.99 17.11
N ALA A 377 -19.79 5.13 17.65
CA ALA A 377 -20.00 6.43 17.02
C ALA A 377 -18.84 6.77 16.07
N CYS A 378 -19.17 7.17 14.85
CA CYS A 378 -18.22 7.65 13.85
C CYS A 378 -18.55 9.08 13.41
N TRP A 379 -17.50 9.84 13.10
CA TRP A 379 -17.61 11.15 12.47
C TRP A 379 -17.44 10.98 10.98
N ILE A 380 -18.46 11.33 10.20
CA ILE A 380 -18.47 11.24 8.73
C ILE A 380 -18.95 12.58 8.20
N CYS A 381 -18.16 13.23 7.35
CA CYS A 381 -18.38 14.63 6.99
C CYS A 381 -19.77 14.87 6.36
N CYS A 382 -20.26 13.95 5.52
CA CYS A 382 -21.59 14.09 4.91
C CYS A 382 -22.75 14.12 5.93
N PHE A 383 -22.58 13.52 7.10
CA PHE A 383 -23.58 13.48 8.17
C PHE A 383 -23.34 14.49 9.30
N CYS A 384 -22.07 14.80 9.58
CA CYS A 384 -21.66 15.61 10.74
C CYS A 384 -21.50 17.09 10.41
N VAL A 385 -21.23 17.44 9.14
CA VAL A 385 -21.25 18.84 8.69
C VAL A 385 -22.68 19.25 8.39
N ASN A 386 -23.05 20.47 8.80
CA ASN A 386 -24.30 21.10 8.41
C ASN A 386 -24.26 21.46 6.92
N GLN A 387 -24.79 20.57 6.08
CA GLN A 387 -24.83 20.75 4.63
C GLN A 387 -25.66 21.98 4.22
N HIS A 388 -26.58 22.42 5.08
CA HIS A 388 -27.39 23.61 4.84
C HIS A 388 -26.61 24.91 5.03
N ALA A 389 -25.60 24.93 5.91
CA ALA A 389 -24.75 26.10 6.11
C ALA A 389 -23.66 26.25 5.05
N ASN A 390 -23.53 25.29 4.12
CA ASN A 390 -22.42 25.24 3.17
C ASN A 390 -22.90 25.12 1.73
N ILE A 391 -23.44 23.96 1.36
CA ILE A 391 -23.56 23.57 -0.05
C ILE A 391 -24.99 23.49 -0.57
N CYS A 392 -26.02 23.48 0.29
CA CYS A 392 -27.37 23.11 -0.13
C CYS A 392 -28.00 24.07 -1.17
N GLY A 393 -27.67 25.36 -1.12
CA GLY A 393 -28.36 26.41 -1.87
C GLY A 393 -27.77 26.73 -3.24
N CYS A 394 -26.57 26.23 -3.56
CA CYS A 394 -25.94 26.46 -4.85
C CYS A 394 -24.87 25.41 -5.18
N PHE A 395 -24.36 25.48 -6.40
CA PHE A 395 -23.15 24.78 -6.84
C PHE A 395 -21.95 25.73 -6.79
N ALA A 396 -20.75 25.17 -6.88
CA ALA A 396 -19.55 25.97 -7.13
C ALA A 396 -19.69 26.76 -8.45
N HIS A 397 -18.90 27.81 -8.62
CA HIS A 397 -18.92 28.60 -9.86
C HIS A 397 -18.66 27.72 -11.09
N GLU A 398 -19.50 27.84 -12.12
CA GLU A 398 -19.38 27.05 -13.35
C GLU A 398 -18.05 27.41 -14.05
N PRO A 399 -17.12 26.46 -14.23
CA PRO A 399 -15.88 26.71 -14.96
C PRO A 399 -16.14 26.93 -16.46
N PRO A 400 -15.18 27.47 -17.23
CA PRO A 400 -15.33 27.64 -18.67
C PRO A 400 -15.73 26.35 -19.38
N ARG A 401 -16.82 26.39 -20.16
CA ARG A 401 -17.35 25.23 -20.89
C ARG A 401 -16.30 24.61 -21.80
N GLY A 402 -16.28 23.28 -21.86
CA GLY A 402 -15.30 22.51 -22.62
C GLY A 402 -13.96 22.29 -21.91
N SER A 403 -13.73 22.92 -20.75
CA SER A 403 -12.57 22.61 -19.91
C SER A 403 -12.74 21.29 -19.16
N ALA A 404 -11.63 20.63 -18.79
CA ALA A 404 -11.66 19.48 -17.90
C ALA A 404 -12.30 19.80 -16.53
N ALA A 405 -12.15 21.05 -16.07
CA ALA A 405 -12.79 21.53 -14.86
C ALA A 405 -14.32 21.59 -14.99
N HIS A 406 -14.85 22.02 -16.14
CA HIS A 406 -16.28 22.02 -16.41
C HIS A 406 -16.86 20.60 -16.45
N ALA A 407 -16.16 19.66 -17.08
CA ALA A 407 -16.58 18.25 -17.09
C ALA A 407 -16.70 17.67 -15.68
N ARG A 408 -15.75 17.98 -14.79
CA ARG A 408 -15.82 17.60 -13.36
C ARG A 408 -16.94 18.30 -12.62
N TRP A 409 -17.04 19.62 -12.76
CA TRP A 409 -18.11 20.41 -12.14
C TRP A 409 -19.50 19.89 -12.53
N SER A 410 -19.70 19.59 -13.82
CA SER A 410 -20.96 19.04 -14.34
C SER A 410 -21.33 17.72 -13.67
N LYS A 411 -20.35 16.83 -13.44
CA LYS A 411 -20.56 15.58 -12.69
C LYS A 411 -20.98 15.85 -11.23
N THR A 412 -20.48 16.90 -10.60
CA THR A 412 -20.85 17.24 -9.20
C THR A 412 -22.23 17.89 -9.07
N CYS A 413 -22.80 18.40 -10.17
CA CYS A 413 -24.10 19.07 -10.18
C CYS A 413 -25.24 18.16 -10.65
N ARG A 414 -24.94 16.94 -11.07
CA ARG A 414 -25.90 15.99 -11.63
C ARG A 414 -25.92 14.71 -10.84
N ASP A 415 -27.11 14.15 -10.71
CA ASP A 415 -27.30 12.83 -10.18
C ASP A 415 -26.73 11.79 -11.14
N THR A 416 -25.91 10.88 -10.62
CA THR A 416 -25.20 9.91 -11.46
C THR A 416 -26.09 8.84 -12.09
N VAL A 417 -27.30 8.61 -11.55
CA VAL A 417 -28.24 7.59 -12.04
C VAL A 417 -29.18 8.18 -13.07
N THR A 418 -29.82 9.30 -12.74
CA THR A 418 -30.84 9.97 -13.56
C THR A 418 -30.23 10.91 -14.60
N GLY A 419 -29.03 11.46 -14.32
CA GLY A 419 -28.39 12.50 -15.13
C GLY A 419 -28.98 13.90 -14.92
N ASP A 420 -30.02 14.03 -14.08
CA ASP A 420 -30.70 15.27 -13.78
C ASP A 420 -29.85 16.19 -12.92
N VAL A 421 -30.00 17.50 -13.09
CA VAL A 421 -29.32 18.49 -12.24
C VAL A 421 -29.99 18.48 -10.86
N PHE A 422 -29.21 18.46 -9.79
CA PHE A 422 -29.78 18.50 -8.45
C PHE A 422 -30.61 19.77 -8.23
N THR A 423 -31.70 19.64 -7.50
CA THR A 423 -32.46 20.82 -7.04
C THR A 423 -31.71 21.45 -5.86
N CYS A 424 -31.42 22.74 -5.97
CA CYS A 424 -30.89 23.51 -4.84
C CYS A 424 -31.96 23.68 -3.76
N CYS A 425 -31.54 23.61 -2.51
CA CYS A 425 -32.41 23.87 -1.37
C CYS A 425 -32.72 25.37 -1.26
N ASP A 426 -33.99 25.70 -1.07
CA ASP A 426 -34.54 27.05 -0.90
C ASP A 426 -34.67 27.43 0.58
N CYS A 427 -33.76 26.96 1.43
CA CYS A 427 -33.76 27.33 2.85
C CYS A 427 -33.06 28.67 3.09
N ASP A 428 -33.45 29.40 4.13
CA ASP A 428 -32.86 30.71 4.48
C ASP A 428 -31.53 30.59 5.26
N GLN A 429 -30.99 29.38 5.43
CA GLN A 429 -29.74 29.15 6.13
C GLN A 429 -28.58 29.89 5.44
N SER A 430 -27.94 30.80 6.19
CA SER A 430 -26.76 31.55 5.72
C SER A 430 -25.64 30.60 5.30
N LYS A 431 -24.99 30.90 4.17
CA LYS A 431 -23.86 30.13 3.65
C LYS A 431 -22.56 30.73 4.19
N VAL A 432 -21.85 29.93 4.99
CA VAL A 432 -20.61 30.34 5.64
C VAL A 432 -19.46 29.55 5.04
N PHE A 433 -18.36 30.23 4.72
CA PHE A 433 -17.19 29.65 4.06
C PHE A 433 -15.90 30.03 4.77
N ASN A 434 -14.77 29.47 4.30
CA ASN A 434 -13.46 29.54 4.94
C ASN A 434 -13.09 30.97 5.38
N GLY A 435 -12.49 31.07 6.57
CA GLY A 435 -12.11 32.34 7.20
C GLY A 435 -13.19 32.94 8.12
N ASN A 436 -14.39 32.36 8.14
CA ASN A 436 -15.43 32.74 9.10
C ASN A 436 -15.39 31.82 10.34
N PRO A 437 -15.52 32.36 11.57
CA PRO A 437 -15.58 31.55 12.80
C PRO A 437 -16.65 30.45 12.79
N GLU A 438 -17.75 30.65 12.07
CA GLU A 438 -18.85 29.68 11.96
C GLU A 438 -18.66 28.64 10.84
N CYS A 439 -17.63 28.76 9.99
CA CYS A 439 -17.39 27.81 8.90
C CYS A 439 -16.99 26.44 9.46
N GLU A 440 -17.65 25.35 9.09
CA GLU A 440 -17.27 24.03 9.62
C GLU A 440 -16.12 23.38 8.83
N LEU A 441 -15.96 23.75 7.55
CA LEU A 441 -15.05 23.07 6.62
C LEU A 441 -13.56 23.35 6.89
N ASP A 442 -13.22 24.52 7.42
CA ASP A 442 -11.83 24.90 7.72
C ASP A 442 -11.33 24.42 9.09
N LYS A 443 -12.20 23.72 9.85
CA LYS A 443 -11.96 23.31 11.25
C LYS A 443 -11.52 21.87 11.44
N PHE A 444 -11.40 21.08 10.37
CA PHE A 444 -11.17 19.64 10.48
C PHE A 444 -9.85 19.32 11.19
N ASP A 445 -8.76 20.03 10.88
CA ASP A 445 -7.45 19.82 11.54
C ASP A 445 -7.53 20.03 13.05
N THR A 446 -8.25 21.09 13.47
CA THR A 446 -8.42 21.44 14.88
C THR A 446 -9.37 20.47 15.58
N MET A 447 -10.44 20.05 14.90
CA MET A 447 -11.37 19.05 15.40
C MET A 447 -10.68 17.69 15.60
N MET A 448 -9.84 17.26 14.66
CA MET A 448 -9.04 16.04 14.79
C MET A 448 -8.08 16.12 15.99
N ALA A 449 -7.46 17.27 16.20
CA ALA A 449 -6.61 17.53 17.36
C ALA A 449 -7.39 17.39 18.68
N LEU A 450 -8.56 18.00 18.74
CA LEU A 450 -9.44 17.97 19.91
C LEU A 450 -9.88 16.54 20.22
N LEU A 451 -10.41 15.81 19.22
CA LEU A 451 -10.86 14.43 19.36
C LEU A 451 -9.75 13.49 19.80
N GLN A 452 -8.53 13.63 19.26
CA GLN A 452 -7.40 12.83 19.69
C GLN A 452 -7.08 13.03 21.18
N ASN A 453 -7.19 14.26 21.68
CA ASN A 453 -6.88 14.59 23.06
C ASN A 453 -7.99 14.18 24.03
N GLU A 454 -9.25 14.30 23.61
CA GLU A 454 -10.41 14.15 24.49
C GLU A 454 -11.05 12.76 24.43
N VAL A 455 -10.93 12.04 23.32
CA VAL A 455 -11.60 10.75 23.11
C VAL A 455 -10.59 9.59 23.18
N PRO A 456 -10.62 8.78 24.25
CA PRO A 456 -9.73 7.63 24.38
C PRO A 456 -9.92 6.64 23.23
N GLY A 457 -8.82 6.25 22.59
CA GLY A 457 -8.86 5.31 21.47
C GLY A 457 -9.39 5.91 20.16
N PHE A 458 -9.48 7.24 20.06
CA PHE A 458 -9.79 7.91 18.80
C PHE A 458 -8.87 7.42 17.67
N ARG A 459 -9.47 7.03 16.56
CA ARG A 459 -8.78 6.51 15.38
C ARG A 459 -9.30 7.14 14.10
N HIS A 460 -8.55 6.96 13.03
CA HIS A 460 -8.88 7.44 11.70
C HIS A 460 -9.10 6.24 10.77
N LEU A 461 -10.24 6.21 10.08
CA LEU A 461 -10.58 5.23 9.05
C LEU A 461 -10.56 5.89 7.67
N VAL A 462 -9.75 5.38 6.76
CA VAL A 462 -9.75 5.78 5.34
C VAL A 462 -10.57 4.78 4.53
N ALA A 463 -11.75 5.19 4.08
CA ALA A 463 -12.62 4.42 3.19
C ALA A 463 -12.17 4.62 1.75
N VAL A 464 -11.33 3.71 1.26
CA VAL A 464 -10.72 3.79 -0.07
C VAL A 464 -11.68 3.20 -1.10
N ASP A 465 -12.07 4.01 -2.07
CA ASP A 465 -12.88 3.58 -3.19
C ASP A 465 -12.13 2.66 -4.15
N ARG A 466 -12.90 1.94 -4.97
CA ARG A 466 -12.38 1.06 -6.04
C ARG A 466 -11.46 1.81 -7.01
N GLY A 467 -11.69 3.11 -7.19
CA GLY A 467 -10.88 3.98 -8.02
C GLY A 467 -9.67 4.56 -7.33
N PHE A 468 -9.51 4.39 -6.01
CA PHE A 468 -8.54 5.08 -5.15
C PHE A 468 -8.56 6.62 -5.33
N GLU A 469 -9.69 7.17 -5.74
CA GLU A 469 -9.92 8.61 -5.90
C GLU A 469 -9.80 9.37 -4.58
N VAL A 470 -10.02 8.71 -3.44
CA VAL A 470 -9.80 9.30 -2.11
C VAL A 470 -8.44 9.97 -1.98
N PHE A 471 -7.40 9.38 -2.58
CA PHE A 471 -6.03 9.93 -2.52
C PHE A 471 -5.77 11.03 -3.54
N GLY A 472 -6.72 11.29 -4.45
CA GLY A 472 -6.72 12.42 -5.37
C GLY A 472 -7.50 13.62 -4.84
N ARG A 473 -8.15 13.54 -3.67
CA ARG A 473 -8.95 14.63 -3.09
C ARG A 473 -8.18 15.39 -2.03
N ILE A 474 -8.14 16.72 -2.14
CA ILE A 474 -7.25 17.53 -1.30
C ILE A 474 -7.59 17.47 0.20
N TRP A 475 -8.88 17.47 0.54
CA TRP A 475 -9.34 17.33 1.92
C TRP A 475 -8.97 15.97 2.49
N CYS A 476 -9.15 14.90 1.72
CA CYS A 476 -8.82 13.55 2.17
C CYS A 476 -7.31 13.35 2.41
N VAL A 477 -6.46 13.88 1.53
CA VAL A 477 -5.00 13.78 1.75
C VAL A 477 -4.52 14.65 2.90
N ALA A 478 -5.16 15.81 3.14
CA ALA A 478 -4.91 16.63 4.32
C ALA A 478 -5.27 15.88 5.60
N GLU A 479 -6.44 15.22 5.67
CA GLU A 479 -6.87 14.40 6.81
C GLU A 479 -5.91 13.23 7.08
N VAL A 480 -5.45 12.53 6.03
CA VAL A 480 -4.46 11.44 6.15
C VAL A 480 -3.12 11.94 6.69
N ALA A 481 -2.62 13.07 6.16
CA ALA A 481 -1.39 13.68 6.62
C ALA A 481 -1.51 14.18 8.07
N GLU A 482 -2.64 14.78 8.43
CA GLU A 482 -2.93 15.27 9.77
C GLU A 482 -2.93 14.13 10.79
N ALA A 483 -3.65 13.04 10.48
CA ALA A 483 -3.66 11.85 11.31
C ALA A 483 -2.27 11.25 11.48
N HIS A 484 -1.46 11.21 10.41
CA HIS A 484 -0.08 10.70 10.47
C HIS A 484 0.80 11.57 11.37
N ARG A 485 0.80 12.88 11.16
CA ARG A 485 1.57 13.87 11.92
C ARG A 485 1.25 13.81 13.41
N ARG A 486 -0.01 13.60 13.74
CA ARG A 486 -0.49 13.46 15.11
C ARG A 486 -0.30 12.08 15.72
N SER A 487 0.14 11.09 14.96
CA SER A 487 0.15 9.69 15.39
C SER A 487 -1.23 9.16 15.81
N ILE A 488 -2.31 9.66 15.18
CA ILE A 488 -3.63 9.06 15.32
C ILE A 488 -3.58 7.68 14.64
N PRO A 489 -3.99 6.58 15.30
CA PRO A 489 -4.03 5.27 14.68
C PRO A 489 -4.89 5.29 13.40
N GLN A 490 -4.32 4.87 12.27
CA GLN A 490 -5.02 4.89 10.98
C GLN A 490 -5.30 3.48 10.48
N HIS A 491 -6.53 3.25 10.05
CA HIS A 491 -6.99 2.03 9.40
C HIS A 491 -7.40 2.33 7.97
N VAL A 492 -7.27 1.34 7.08
CA VAL A 492 -7.73 1.43 5.70
C VAL A 492 -8.72 0.32 5.42
N GLN A 493 -9.81 0.65 4.73
CA GLN A 493 -10.77 -0.32 4.23
C GLN A 493 -10.77 -0.26 2.70
N LEU A 494 -10.57 -1.42 2.10
CA LEU A 494 -10.48 -1.62 0.65
C LEU A 494 -11.60 -2.56 0.19
N CYS A 495 -12.12 -2.35 -1.00
CA CYS A 495 -13.12 -3.26 -1.58
C CYS A 495 -12.54 -4.68 -1.67
N SER A 496 -11.32 -4.80 -2.20
CA SER A 496 -10.57 -6.07 -2.23
C SER A 496 -9.07 -5.81 -2.30
N CYS A 497 -8.27 -6.57 -1.56
CA CYS A 497 -6.81 -6.51 -1.70
C CYS A 497 -6.30 -7.25 -2.93
N ARG A 498 -7.19 -7.89 -3.70
CA ARG A 498 -6.82 -8.47 -4.99
C ARG A 498 -6.33 -7.40 -5.95
N GLU A 499 -6.88 -6.19 -5.87
CA GLU A 499 -6.52 -5.05 -6.71
C GLU A 499 -5.10 -4.55 -6.45
N LEU A 500 -4.50 -4.86 -5.29
CA LEU A 500 -3.13 -4.49 -4.92
C LEU A 500 -2.09 -5.59 -5.21
N ARG A 501 -2.50 -6.71 -5.83
CA ARG A 501 -1.59 -7.85 -6.10
C ARG A 501 -0.76 -7.60 -7.35
N ASN A 502 0.56 -7.78 -7.28
CA ASN A 502 1.55 -7.62 -8.37
C ASN A 502 1.22 -8.30 -9.74
N ASP A 503 0.20 -7.83 -10.45
CA ASP A 503 -0.08 -8.05 -11.87
C ASP A 503 0.16 -6.74 -12.65
N THR A 504 -0.14 -6.68 -13.94
CA THR A 504 0.18 -5.51 -14.78
C THR A 504 -0.70 -4.28 -14.46
N ARG A 505 -1.98 -4.48 -14.09
CA ARG A 505 -2.89 -3.39 -13.66
C ARG A 505 -2.41 -2.75 -12.35
N ASN A 506 -1.82 -3.58 -11.49
CA ASN A 506 -0.60 -3.32 -10.72
C ASN A 506 -0.03 -1.90 -10.67
N LEU A 507 0.54 -1.58 -11.82
CA LEU A 507 1.63 -0.64 -11.94
C LEU A 507 1.14 0.78 -12.08
N GLU A 508 0.03 0.98 -12.80
CA GLU A 508 -0.60 2.30 -12.94
C GLU A 508 -1.12 2.79 -11.59
N LEU A 509 -1.74 1.90 -10.81
CA LEU A 509 -2.18 2.21 -9.46
C LEU A 509 -0.99 2.53 -8.55
N TYR A 510 0.04 1.67 -8.55
CA TYR A 510 1.25 1.92 -7.76
C TYR A 510 1.94 3.23 -8.16
N GLU A 511 2.10 3.49 -9.47
CA GLU A 511 2.60 4.74 -10.01
C GLU A 511 1.81 5.90 -9.43
N ARG A 512 0.49 5.89 -9.63
CA ARG A 512 -0.41 6.95 -9.18
C ARG A 512 -0.26 7.21 -7.69
N LEU A 513 -0.20 6.16 -6.85
CA LEU A 513 -0.05 6.28 -5.40
C LEU A 513 1.35 6.81 -4.99
N THR A 514 2.41 6.38 -5.68
CA THR A 514 3.77 6.87 -5.41
C THR A 514 4.07 8.24 -6.00
N SER A 515 3.25 8.71 -6.93
CA SER A 515 3.32 10.04 -7.53
C SER A 515 2.24 10.98 -7.02
N ILE A 516 1.56 10.65 -5.90
CA ILE A 516 0.59 11.57 -5.29
C ILE A 516 1.33 12.84 -4.92
N SER A 517 0.70 13.96 -5.26
CA SER A 517 1.10 15.28 -4.83
C SER A 517 -0.14 16.07 -4.42
N VAL A 518 -0.08 16.74 -3.27
CA VAL A 518 -1.14 17.63 -2.79
C VAL A 518 -1.39 18.79 -3.76
N ALA A 519 -0.36 19.24 -4.48
CA ALA A 519 -0.50 20.25 -5.52
C ALA A 519 -1.34 19.77 -6.71
N ASN A 520 -1.41 18.45 -6.95
CA ASN A 520 -2.25 17.86 -7.99
C ASN A 520 -3.60 17.38 -7.47
N ALA A 521 -3.81 17.38 -6.16
CA ALA A 521 -5.08 16.99 -5.56
C ALA A 521 -6.21 17.93 -5.99
N GLU A 522 -7.40 17.35 -6.08
CA GLU A 522 -8.61 18.00 -6.57
C GLU A 522 -9.49 18.49 -5.41
N ALA A 523 -10.08 19.65 -5.61
CA ALA A 523 -11.15 20.21 -4.80
C ALA A 523 -12.32 20.58 -5.70
N THR A 524 -13.54 20.54 -5.16
CA THR A 524 -14.72 21.05 -5.88
C THR A 524 -14.63 22.57 -6.04
N ARG A 525 -14.02 23.24 -5.07
CA ARG A 525 -13.79 24.68 -5.03
C ARG A 525 -12.29 24.97 -5.05
N PRO A 526 -11.80 25.83 -5.94
CA PRO A 526 -10.38 26.18 -5.97
C PRO A 526 -9.91 26.83 -4.66
N GLU A 527 -10.79 27.60 -3.99
CA GLU A 527 -10.44 28.29 -2.75
C GLU A 527 -10.11 27.32 -1.60
N ASP A 528 -10.75 26.15 -1.57
CA ASP A 528 -10.44 25.10 -0.59
C ASP A 528 -9.03 24.54 -0.81
N LYS A 529 -8.65 24.38 -2.08
CA LYS A 529 -7.30 23.93 -2.44
C LYS A 529 -6.27 24.97 -2.07
N ASP A 530 -6.53 26.23 -2.38
CA ASP A 530 -5.63 27.33 -2.03
C ASP A 530 -5.46 27.46 -0.52
N ALA A 531 -6.55 27.31 0.26
CA ALA A 531 -6.52 27.36 1.72
C ALA A 531 -5.72 26.20 2.36
N ILE A 532 -5.78 25.00 1.78
CA ILE A 532 -4.98 23.86 2.26
C ILE A 532 -3.52 24.04 1.86
N LEU A 533 -3.26 24.45 0.61
CA LEU A 533 -1.90 24.68 0.14
C LEU A 533 -1.21 25.83 0.89
N SER A 534 -1.94 26.86 1.33
CA SER A 534 -1.37 27.93 2.14
C SER A 534 -0.95 27.49 3.55
N LYS A 535 -1.49 26.37 4.05
CA LYS A 535 -1.08 25.77 5.34
C LYS A 535 0.17 24.91 5.22
N ILE A 536 0.63 24.61 4.00
CA ILE A 536 1.75 23.72 3.72
C ILE A 536 2.98 24.55 3.40
N GLU A 537 3.96 24.57 4.31
CA GLU A 537 5.22 25.32 4.13
C GLU A 537 6.06 24.78 2.97
N ASP A 538 6.21 23.45 2.90
CA ASP A 538 6.95 22.75 1.85
C ASP A 538 6.10 21.60 1.26
N VAL A 539 5.62 21.82 0.04
CA VAL A 539 4.80 20.85 -0.70
C VAL A 539 5.55 19.54 -0.96
N GLN A 540 6.86 19.58 -1.22
CA GLN A 540 7.63 18.37 -1.51
C GLN A 540 7.81 17.51 -0.27
N GLU A 541 8.10 18.15 0.87
CA GLU A 541 8.19 17.47 2.15
C GLU A 541 6.84 16.90 2.57
N PHE A 542 5.75 17.66 2.40
CA PHE A 542 4.39 17.17 2.65
C PHE A 542 4.06 15.95 1.78
N ASP A 543 4.38 16.01 0.48
CA ASP A 543 4.16 14.90 -0.46
C ASP A 543 4.97 13.66 -0.06
N ALA A 544 6.21 13.83 0.38
CA ALA A 544 7.03 12.73 0.87
C ALA A 544 6.42 12.08 2.12
N GLN A 545 5.94 12.88 3.08
CA GLN A 545 5.27 12.39 4.29
C GLN A 545 3.96 11.69 3.96
N LEU A 546 3.15 12.25 3.05
CA LEU A 546 1.92 11.65 2.57
C LEU A 546 2.17 10.30 1.88
N GLN A 547 3.19 10.22 1.02
CA GLN A 547 3.59 8.97 0.37
C GLN A 547 4.04 7.93 1.40
N VAL A 548 4.80 8.32 2.43
CA VAL A 548 5.16 7.40 3.53
C VAL A 548 3.91 6.95 4.30
N ALA A 549 2.98 7.86 4.60
CA ALA A 549 1.74 7.55 5.28
C ALA A 549 0.85 6.58 4.48
N ILE A 550 0.87 6.64 3.14
CA ILE A 550 0.06 5.76 2.30
C ILE A 550 0.78 4.45 1.96
N VAL A 551 1.96 4.50 1.32
CA VAL A 551 2.64 3.34 0.73
C VAL A 551 3.88 2.88 1.52
N GLY A 552 4.32 3.65 2.52
CA GLY A 552 5.44 3.30 3.37
C GLY A 552 5.24 1.96 4.10
N GLU A 553 6.30 1.41 4.70
CA GLU A 553 6.26 0.10 5.36
C GLU A 553 5.16 -0.02 6.43
N ARG A 554 4.94 1.06 7.17
CA ARG A 554 3.89 1.21 8.19
C ARG A 554 2.72 2.07 7.71
N GLY A 555 2.73 2.46 6.43
CA GLY A 555 1.65 3.23 5.83
C GLY A 555 0.37 2.40 5.68
N LEU A 556 -0.72 3.09 5.34
CA LEU A 556 -2.06 2.54 5.16
C LEU A 556 -2.06 1.26 4.31
N LEU A 557 -1.31 1.28 3.20
CA LEU A 557 -1.21 0.21 2.22
C LEU A 557 0.10 -0.60 2.35
N GLY A 558 0.94 -0.30 3.35
CA GLY A 558 2.28 -0.87 3.52
C GLY A 558 2.28 -2.39 3.54
N GLN A 559 1.44 -2.99 4.38
CA GLN A 559 1.30 -4.44 4.50
C GLN A 559 0.83 -5.12 3.20
N ARG A 560 0.25 -4.37 2.26
CA ARG A 560 -0.28 -4.89 1.00
C ARG A 560 0.79 -4.86 -0.10
N PHE A 561 1.69 -3.88 -0.06
CA PHE A 561 2.81 -3.77 -1.01
C PHE A 561 4.08 -4.49 -0.57
N VAL A 562 4.17 -4.85 0.71
CA VAL A 562 5.25 -5.64 1.30
C VAL A 562 4.82 -7.11 1.28
N GLY A 563 5.33 -7.89 0.32
CA GLY A 563 5.18 -9.35 0.32
C GLY A 563 5.68 -9.99 1.62
N PHE A 564 5.44 -11.29 1.82
CA PHE A 564 5.66 -11.94 3.13
C PHE A 564 7.14 -12.10 3.52
N GLY A 565 8.09 -11.76 2.64
CA GLY A 565 9.53 -11.81 2.94
C GLY A 565 10.33 -10.70 2.29
N VAL A 566 11.38 -10.23 2.97
CA VAL A 566 12.27 -9.13 2.55
C VAL A 566 12.80 -9.29 1.12
N TRP A 567 13.13 -10.52 0.72
CA TRP A 567 13.60 -10.82 -0.63
C TRP A 567 12.48 -10.71 -1.67
N GLU A 568 11.27 -11.17 -1.34
CA GLU A 568 10.09 -11.05 -2.21
C GLU A 568 9.72 -9.58 -2.38
N VAL A 569 9.76 -8.81 -1.30
CA VAL A 569 9.55 -7.36 -1.29
C VAL A 569 10.59 -6.66 -2.16
N ALA A 570 11.88 -6.96 -1.98
CA ALA A 570 12.96 -6.36 -2.78
C ALA A 570 12.85 -6.74 -4.27
N ALA A 571 12.54 -8.00 -4.58
CA ALA A 571 12.33 -8.44 -5.95
C ALA A 571 11.10 -7.80 -6.59
N ASN A 572 9.98 -7.68 -5.85
CA ASN A 572 8.77 -7.03 -6.34
C ASN A 572 8.98 -5.53 -6.52
N THR A 573 9.62 -4.84 -5.56
CA THR A 573 10.02 -3.43 -5.73
C THR A 573 10.93 -3.27 -6.94
N ALA A 574 11.94 -4.13 -7.14
CA ALA A 574 12.79 -4.08 -8.33
C ALA A 574 12.02 -4.21 -9.64
N ARG A 575 11.03 -5.11 -9.70
CA ARG A 575 10.16 -5.28 -10.87
C ARG A 575 9.27 -4.05 -11.10
N ARG A 576 8.66 -3.50 -10.04
CA ARG A 576 7.83 -2.29 -10.10
C ARG A 576 8.63 -1.09 -10.61
N VAL A 577 9.77 -0.83 -9.98
CA VAL A 577 10.69 0.25 -10.35
C VAL A 577 11.10 0.15 -11.82
N LYS A 578 11.49 -1.04 -12.29
CA LYS A 578 11.84 -1.26 -13.71
C LYS A 578 10.66 -0.99 -14.64
N ALA A 579 9.49 -1.52 -14.30
CA ALA A 579 8.32 -1.38 -15.14
C ALA A 579 7.89 0.09 -15.22
N LEU A 580 8.00 0.82 -14.10
CA LEU A 580 7.74 2.25 -14.03
C LEU A 580 8.74 3.06 -14.87
N ALA A 581 10.04 2.76 -14.75
CA ALA A 581 11.08 3.38 -15.57
C ALA A 581 10.80 3.20 -17.07
N LYS A 582 10.40 1.99 -17.47
CA LYS A 582 10.05 1.69 -18.86
C LYS A 582 8.80 2.46 -19.31
N ALA A 583 7.77 2.53 -18.49
CA ALA A 583 6.53 3.26 -18.80
C ALA A 583 6.80 4.78 -18.96
N HIS A 584 7.68 5.33 -18.11
CA HIS A 584 8.10 6.73 -18.20
C HIS A 584 8.94 6.98 -19.46
N GLN A 585 9.93 6.14 -19.76
CA GLN A 585 10.71 6.23 -21.00
C GLN A 585 9.83 6.16 -22.26
N GLN A 586 8.84 5.27 -22.27
CA GLN A 586 7.89 5.15 -23.37
C GLN A 586 7.09 6.45 -23.56
N ARG A 587 6.54 7.02 -22.47
CA ARG A 587 5.81 8.30 -22.53
C ARG A 587 6.67 9.45 -23.06
N HIS A 588 7.94 9.52 -22.67
CA HIS A 588 8.88 10.52 -23.22
C HIS A 588 9.18 10.29 -24.70
N ALA A 589 9.34 9.03 -25.12
CA ALA A 589 9.52 8.69 -26.54
C ALA A 589 8.28 9.04 -27.37
N ASP A 590 7.08 8.71 -26.88
CA ASP A 590 5.81 9.01 -27.55
C ASP A 590 5.59 10.53 -27.65
N ALA A 591 5.89 11.29 -26.59
CA ALA A 591 5.82 12.75 -26.60
C ALA A 591 6.82 13.38 -27.58
N ALA A 592 8.02 12.81 -27.74
CA ALA A 592 9.03 13.28 -28.69
C ALA A 592 8.66 12.99 -30.15
N VAL A 593 7.83 11.98 -30.42
CA VAL A 593 7.36 11.61 -31.77
C VAL A 593 6.09 12.37 -32.18
N ALA A 594 5.38 12.99 -31.23
CA ALA A 594 4.16 13.75 -31.49
C ALA A 594 4.28 15.21 -32.03
N PRO A 595 5.45 15.84 -32.32
CA PRO A 595 5.47 17.29 -32.55
C PRO A 595 4.93 17.79 -33.90
N ASP A 596 4.71 16.94 -34.91
CA ASP A 596 4.37 17.41 -36.28
C ASP A 596 2.96 17.06 -36.78
N ALA A 597 2.16 16.28 -36.04
CA ALA A 597 0.80 15.92 -36.48
C ALA A 597 -0.28 16.93 -36.06
N ALA A 598 0.03 17.83 -35.12
CA ALA A 598 -0.80 18.98 -34.83
C ALA A 598 -0.46 20.10 -35.83
N GLY A 599 -0.97 19.96 -37.07
CA GLY A 599 -0.95 21.06 -38.03
C GLY A 599 -1.50 22.34 -37.38
N PRO A 600 -1.07 23.53 -37.83
CA PRO A 600 -1.55 24.80 -37.28
C PRO A 600 -3.08 24.78 -37.23
N PRO A 601 -3.71 25.23 -36.12
CA PRO A 601 -5.15 25.20 -35.99
C PRO A 601 -5.74 25.87 -37.23
N ALA A 602 -6.47 25.09 -38.04
CA ALA A 602 -7.11 25.60 -39.23
C ALA A 602 -8.00 26.76 -38.80
N ALA A 603 -7.59 27.98 -39.17
CA ALA A 603 -8.40 29.17 -38.99
C ALA A 603 -9.74 28.93 -39.69
N SER A 604 -10.77 28.59 -38.92
CA SER A 604 -12.12 28.48 -39.43
C SER A 604 -12.54 29.88 -39.84
N LYS A 605 -12.45 30.16 -41.14
CA LYS A 605 -13.11 31.30 -41.76
C LYS A 605 -14.58 31.24 -41.40
N ALA A 606 -15.01 32.15 -40.53
CA ALA A 606 -16.40 32.52 -40.38
C ALA A 606 -16.89 33.03 -41.74
N ALA A 607 -17.66 32.20 -42.44
CA ALA A 607 -18.39 32.61 -43.62
C ALA A 607 -19.62 33.39 -43.15
N ALA A 608 -19.54 34.70 -43.28
CA ALA A 608 -20.70 35.56 -43.39
C ALA A 608 -21.43 35.25 -44.71
N GLY A 609 -22.74 35.01 -44.63
CA GLY A 609 -23.57 34.67 -45.79
C GLY A 609 -25.06 34.58 -45.47
N ALA A 610 -25.65 35.76 -45.24
CA ALA A 610 -27.06 36.19 -45.35
C ALA A 610 -28.20 35.15 -45.56
N SER A 611 -29.27 35.31 -44.77
CA SER A 611 -30.65 35.28 -45.28
C SER A 611 -31.60 35.97 -44.29
N VAL A 612 -32.09 37.12 -44.73
CA VAL A 612 -33.18 37.91 -44.14
C VAL A 612 -34.50 37.15 -44.28
N ALA A 613 -35.24 36.97 -43.18
CA ALA A 613 -36.68 36.85 -43.21
C ALA A 613 -37.26 37.32 -41.87
N ALA A 614 -37.75 38.56 -41.87
CA ALA A 614 -38.57 39.13 -40.83
C ALA A 614 -39.90 38.38 -40.74
N VAL A 615 -40.30 37.99 -39.53
CA VAL A 615 -41.71 37.84 -39.16
C VAL A 615 -41.88 38.53 -37.82
N ALA A 616 -42.49 39.71 -37.90
CA ALA A 616 -43.13 40.37 -36.79
C ALA A 616 -44.33 39.53 -36.34
N ASN A 617 -44.54 39.44 -35.03
CA ASN A 617 -45.86 39.69 -34.43
C ASN A 617 -45.73 39.81 -32.91
N ASP A 618 -46.06 40.99 -32.43
CA ASP A 618 -46.50 41.28 -31.07
C ASP A 618 -47.81 40.54 -30.77
N ALA A 619 -47.92 40.02 -29.54
CA ALA A 619 -49.08 40.12 -28.65
C ALA A 619 -48.66 39.66 -27.24
#